data_AF-A0A1Z3HSG5-F1
#
_entry.id   AF-A0A1Z3HSG5-F1
#
_cell.length_a   1.000
_cell.length_b   1.000
_cell.length_c   1.000
_cell.angle_alpha   90.00
_cell.angle_beta   90.00
_cell.angle_gamma   90.00
#
_symmetry.space_group_name_H-M   'P 1'
#
loop_
_entity.id
_entity.type
_entity.pdbx_description
1 polymer ?
#
loop_
_entity_poly.entity_id
_entity_poly.type
_entity_poly.pdbx_seq_one_letter_code
_entity_poly.pdbx_strand_id
1 'polypeptide(L)'
;MNPKERIRIVEAYFRKIDAKDATVFDLFTEDVQMFFPKFGFGYGKADMIQFSEIMGRHLERLEHDIENFNYIVAGDSVVVEGTERGVTRNDVRWPDGLISEGRFCNVFEFRGDLIRRVFIYVDPDYTSADQERIAIFRGNQRNPIVDVSPHSSN
;
A
#
# COMPACT_ATOMS: atom_id res chain seq x y z
N MET A 1 16.53 10.66 18.36
CA MET A 1 16.93 9.89 17.17
C MET A 1 17.14 10.86 16.01
N ASN A 2 18.16 10.66 15.19
CA ASN A 2 18.38 11.53 14.03
C ASN A 2 17.49 11.12 12.83
N PRO A 3 17.29 11.99 11.83
CA PRO A 3 16.48 11.68 10.65
C PRO A 3 16.88 10.42 9.88
N LYS A 4 18.19 10.15 9.75
CA LYS A 4 18.70 8.99 9.00
C LYS A 4 18.37 7.66 9.69
N GLU A 5 18.44 7.63 11.01
CA GLU A 5 18.05 6.47 11.81
C GLU A 5 16.55 6.17 11.65
N ARG A 6 15.69 7.20 11.66
CA ARG A 6 14.25 7.01 11.40
C ARG A 6 13.99 6.43 10.03
N ILE A 7 14.64 6.97 8.99
CA ILE A 7 14.53 6.44 7.62
C ILE A 7 14.95 4.97 7.57
N ARG A 8 16.05 4.57 8.25
CA ARG A 8 16.46 3.16 8.31
C ARG A 8 15.40 2.26 8.95
N ILE A 9 14.74 2.72 10.01
CA ILE A 9 13.65 1.96 10.65
C ILE A 9 12.45 1.85 9.70
N VAL A 10 12.10 2.92 9.00
CA VAL A 10 11.02 2.91 8.00
C VAL A 10 11.35 1.96 6.85
N GLU A 11 12.57 1.99 6.31
CA GLU A 11 12.99 1.03 5.29
C GLU A 11 12.95 -0.42 5.81
N ALA A 12 13.36 -0.64 7.06
CA ALA A 12 13.29 -1.96 7.69
C ALA A 12 11.84 -2.43 7.83
N TYR A 13 10.89 -1.53 8.14
CA TYR A 13 9.46 -1.83 8.13
C TYR A 13 9.03 -2.37 6.75
N PHE A 14 9.30 -1.64 5.66
CA PHE A 14 8.89 -2.07 4.32
C PHE A 14 9.56 -3.39 3.90
N ARG A 15 10.87 -3.56 4.14
CA ARG A 15 11.57 -4.81 3.83
C ARG A 15 10.98 -6.00 4.59
N LYS A 16 10.58 -5.81 5.85
CA LYS A 16 9.96 -6.86 6.67
C LYS A 16 8.54 -7.19 6.20
N ILE A 17 7.76 -6.19 5.78
CA ILE A 17 6.45 -6.41 5.17
C ILE A 17 6.58 -7.26 3.90
N ASP A 18 7.48 -6.89 2.98
CA ASP A 18 7.70 -7.64 1.74
C ASP A 18 8.17 -9.08 1.99
N ALA A 19 8.99 -9.28 3.02
CA ALA A 19 9.47 -10.59 3.44
C ALA A 19 8.46 -11.40 4.28
N LYS A 20 7.30 -10.82 4.64
CA LYS A 20 6.33 -11.41 5.60
C LYS A 20 6.98 -11.78 6.94
N ASP A 21 7.92 -10.97 7.39
CA ASP A 21 8.68 -11.17 8.62
C ASP A 21 7.89 -10.68 9.84
N ALA A 22 7.51 -11.61 10.72
CA ALA A 22 6.71 -11.32 11.92
C ALA A 22 7.43 -10.39 12.92
N THR A 23 8.76 -10.26 12.87
CA THR A 23 9.50 -9.31 13.71
C THR A 23 9.26 -7.85 13.29
N VAL A 24 8.47 -7.59 12.23
CA VAL A 24 7.98 -6.23 11.91
C VAL A 24 7.25 -5.58 13.08
N PHE A 25 6.56 -6.37 13.92
CA PHE A 25 5.83 -5.88 15.09
C PHE A 25 6.75 -5.34 16.20
N ASP A 26 8.03 -5.71 16.20
CA ASP A 26 9.03 -5.23 17.16
C ASP A 26 9.41 -3.76 16.90
N LEU A 27 9.12 -3.24 15.70
CA LEU A 27 9.37 -1.84 15.33
C LEU A 27 8.35 -0.87 15.95
N PHE A 28 7.30 -1.37 16.58
CA PHE A 28 6.16 -0.59 17.04
C PHE A 28 6.07 -0.49 18.57
N THR A 29 5.50 0.61 19.05
CA THR A 29 5.06 0.71 20.43
C THR A 29 3.86 -0.20 20.70
N GLU A 30 3.65 -0.58 21.96
CA GLU A 30 2.49 -1.42 22.36
C GLU A 30 1.13 -0.75 22.06
N ASP A 31 1.09 0.58 22.14
CA ASP A 31 -0.06 1.47 21.91
C ASP A 31 -0.08 2.09 20.50
N VAL A 32 0.56 1.43 19.52
CA VAL A 32 0.63 1.92 18.13
C VAL A 32 -0.75 2.25 17.56
N GLN A 33 -0.87 3.38 16.87
CA GLN A 33 -2.06 3.70 16.08
C GLN A 33 -1.84 3.34 14.61
N MET A 34 -2.84 2.74 13.98
CA MET A 34 -2.79 2.44 12.55
C MET A 34 -4.02 2.91 11.81
N PHE A 35 -3.85 3.19 10.52
CA PHE A 35 -4.96 3.44 9.61
C PHE A 35 -4.67 2.81 8.26
N PHE A 36 -5.67 2.14 7.69
CA PHE A 36 -5.67 1.69 6.30
C PHE A 36 -7.07 1.89 5.71
N PRO A 37 -7.25 2.41 4.47
CA PRO A 37 -8.54 2.96 4.03
C PRO A 37 -9.72 1.98 4.10
N LYS A 38 -9.51 0.70 3.79
CA LYS A 38 -10.55 -0.34 3.84
C LYS A 38 -10.61 -1.11 5.17
N PHE A 39 -9.67 -0.89 6.08
CA PHE A 39 -9.67 -1.47 7.43
C PHE A 39 -10.23 -0.49 8.47
N GLY A 40 -9.98 0.81 8.25
CA GLY A 40 -10.28 1.87 9.20
C GLY A 40 -9.12 2.10 10.16
N PHE A 41 -9.46 2.63 11.34
CA PHE A 41 -8.52 2.92 12.42
C PHE A 41 -8.33 1.69 13.31
N GLY A 42 -7.08 1.42 13.69
CA GLY A 42 -6.71 0.37 14.65
C GLY A 42 -5.81 0.91 15.76
N TYR A 43 -5.84 0.25 16.92
CA TYR A 43 -5.10 0.62 18.12
C TYR A 43 -4.41 -0.58 18.79
N GLY A 44 -3.11 -0.44 19.00
CA GLY A 44 -2.23 -1.43 19.60
C GLY A 44 -1.78 -2.53 18.64
N LYS A 45 -0.85 -3.36 19.11
CA LYS A 45 -0.28 -4.46 18.31
C LYS A 45 -1.30 -5.54 17.93
N ALA A 46 -2.35 -5.72 18.74
CA ALA A 46 -3.40 -6.70 18.44
C ALA A 46 -4.12 -6.39 17.11
N ASP A 47 -4.51 -5.12 16.91
CA ASP A 47 -5.16 -4.68 15.67
C ASP A 47 -4.20 -4.75 14.46
N MET A 48 -2.92 -4.42 14.67
CA MET A 48 -1.87 -4.57 13.64
C MET A 48 -1.71 -6.03 13.18
N ILE A 49 -1.72 -6.97 14.12
CA ILE A 49 -1.62 -8.41 13.81
C ILE A 49 -2.88 -8.85 13.06
N GLN A 50 -4.07 -8.47 13.54
CA GLN A 50 -5.33 -8.79 12.87
C GLN A 50 -5.35 -8.26 11.42
N PHE A 51 -4.91 -7.01 11.22
CA PHE A 51 -4.78 -6.42 9.89
C PHE A 51 -3.82 -7.23 9.01
N SER A 52 -2.64 -7.57 9.53
CA SER A 52 -1.64 -8.39 8.81
C SER A 52 -2.20 -9.75 8.38
N GLU A 53 -2.97 -10.41 9.24
CA GLU A 53 -3.63 -11.68 8.91
C GLU A 53 -4.70 -11.53 7.83
N ILE A 54 -5.51 -10.46 7.89
CA ILE A 54 -6.50 -10.14 6.85
C ILE A 54 -5.80 -9.91 5.51
N MET A 55 -4.75 -9.08 5.50
CA MET A 55 -3.96 -8.81 4.30
C MET A 55 -3.32 -10.09 3.75
N GLY A 56 -2.77 -10.96 4.61
CA GLY A 56 -2.19 -12.25 4.19
C GLY A 56 -3.19 -13.25 3.60
N ARG A 57 -4.48 -13.13 3.93
CA ARG A 57 -5.57 -13.88 3.28
C ARG A 57 -6.00 -13.29 1.95
N HIS A 58 -5.70 -12.02 1.70
CA HIS A 58 -6.08 -11.34 0.46
C HIS A 58 -4.95 -11.29 -0.57
N LEU A 59 -3.71 -11.08 -0.12
CA LEU A 59 -2.53 -10.90 -0.95
C LEU A 59 -1.69 -12.17 -1.03
N GLU A 60 -1.31 -12.55 -2.25
CA GLU A 60 -0.31 -13.57 -2.51
C GLU A 60 1.09 -12.97 -2.42
N ARG A 61 1.32 -11.85 -3.11
CA ARG A 61 2.59 -11.11 -3.17
C ARG A 61 2.35 -9.61 -3.04
N LEU A 62 3.27 -8.95 -2.34
CA LEU A 62 3.41 -7.50 -2.25
C LEU A 62 4.91 -7.19 -2.30
N GLU A 63 5.28 -6.14 -2.99
CA GLU A 63 6.66 -5.68 -3.12
C GLU A 63 6.66 -4.16 -3.27
N HIS A 64 7.48 -3.49 -2.46
CA HIS A 64 7.65 -2.06 -2.53
C HIS A 64 8.93 -1.68 -3.30
N ASP A 65 8.87 -0.57 -4.04
CA ASP A 65 10.04 0.01 -4.72
C ASP A 65 10.85 0.91 -3.77
N ILE A 66 11.44 0.28 -2.74
CA ILE A 66 12.07 0.97 -1.60
C ILE A 66 13.22 1.89 -2.04
N GLU A 67 13.93 1.54 -3.10
CA GLU A 67 15.07 2.31 -3.61
C GLU A 67 14.66 3.67 -4.20
N ASN A 68 13.41 3.79 -4.65
CA ASN A 68 12.88 4.98 -5.31
C ASN A 68 11.89 5.77 -4.44
N PHE A 69 11.84 5.49 -3.13
CA PHE A 69 11.00 6.23 -2.20
C PHE A 69 11.43 7.70 -2.05
N ASN A 70 10.44 8.58 -1.95
CA ASN A 70 10.62 9.95 -1.51
C ASN A 70 10.36 10.04 0.00
N TYR A 71 11.34 10.53 0.77
CA TYR A 71 11.24 10.67 2.22
C TYR A 71 11.16 12.13 2.62
N ILE A 72 10.13 12.48 3.39
CA ILE A 72 9.96 13.81 3.98
C ILE A 72 10.00 13.65 5.50
N VAL A 73 11.02 14.23 6.15
CA VAL A 73 11.19 14.14 7.60
C VAL A 73 10.82 15.46 8.25
N ALA A 74 9.88 15.42 9.20
CA ALA A 74 9.42 16.59 9.94
C ALA A 74 9.27 16.25 11.43
N GLY A 75 10.22 16.72 12.25
CA GLY A 75 10.26 16.40 13.68
C GLY A 75 10.37 14.90 13.92
N ASP A 76 9.38 14.33 14.60
CA ASP A 76 9.27 12.89 14.89
C ASP A 76 8.47 12.11 13.82
N SER A 77 8.17 12.76 12.70
CA SER A 77 7.40 12.15 11.60
C SER A 77 8.28 11.86 10.39
N VAL A 78 7.99 10.75 9.71
CA VAL A 78 8.53 10.43 8.39
C VAL A 78 7.34 10.15 7.47
N VAL A 79 7.24 10.91 6.38
CA VAL A 79 6.31 10.63 5.29
C VAL A 79 7.09 9.93 4.18
N VAL A 80 6.49 8.89 3.63
CA VAL A 80 7.04 8.13 2.50
C VAL A 80 6.03 8.17 1.37
N GLU A 81 6.44 8.73 0.24
CA GLU A 81 5.73 8.53 -1.02
C GLU A 81 6.50 7.52 -1.85
N GLY A 82 5.79 6.58 -2.46
CA GLY A 82 6.42 5.52 -3.22
C GLY A 82 5.44 4.73 -4.07
N THR A 83 5.93 3.63 -4.62
CA THR A 83 5.15 2.68 -5.40
C THR A 83 5.31 1.27 -4.88
N GLU A 84 4.26 0.49 -5.05
CA GLU A 84 4.21 -0.94 -4.75
C GLU A 84 3.61 -1.71 -5.92
N ARG A 85 3.87 -3.01 -5.95
CA ARG A 85 3.24 -3.96 -6.87
C ARG A 85 2.85 -5.22 -6.11
N GLY A 86 1.85 -5.92 -6.60
CA GLY A 86 1.43 -7.15 -5.97
C GLY A 86 0.52 -8.02 -6.81
N VAL A 87 0.17 -9.15 -6.20
CA VAL A 87 -0.72 -10.16 -6.75
C VAL A 87 -1.67 -10.57 -5.62
N THR A 88 -2.97 -10.48 -5.88
CA THR A 88 -4.00 -10.97 -4.95
C THR A 88 -4.06 -12.49 -5.05
N ARG A 89 -4.65 -13.16 -4.05
CA ARG A 89 -4.88 -14.62 -4.11
C ARG A 89 -5.85 -15.07 -5.19
N ASN A 90 -6.55 -14.14 -5.85
CA ASN A 90 -7.40 -14.39 -7.01
C ASN A 90 -6.69 -14.01 -8.32
N ASP A 91 -5.36 -13.99 -8.34
CA ASP A 91 -4.50 -13.69 -9.49
C ASP A 91 -4.63 -12.29 -10.11
N VAL A 92 -5.35 -11.37 -9.46
CA VAL A 92 -5.41 -9.96 -9.89
C VAL A 92 -4.10 -9.27 -9.52
N ARG A 93 -3.45 -8.65 -10.51
CA ARG A 93 -2.17 -7.95 -10.38
C ARG A 93 -2.38 -6.44 -10.34
N TRP A 94 -1.54 -5.76 -9.57
CA TRP A 94 -1.39 -4.30 -9.64
C TRP A 94 0.08 -3.89 -9.57
N PRO A 95 0.46 -2.72 -10.10
CA PRO A 95 -0.35 -1.81 -10.93
C PRO A 95 -0.79 -2.44 -12.26
N ASP A 96 -1.85 -1.92 -12.87
CA ASP A 96 -2.30 -2.30 -14.21
C ASP A 96 -1.77 -1.37 -15.31
N GLY A 97 -1.19 -0.22 -14.93
CA GLY A 97 -0.65 0.78 -15.85
C GLY A 97 -1.72 1.58 -16.59
N LEU A 98 -3.00 1.46 -16.20
CA LEU A 98 -4.14 2.17 -16.80
C LEU A 98 -4.85 3.06 -15.79
N ILE A 99 -5.19 2.50 -14.63
CA ILE A 99 -5.86 3.19 -13.53
C ILE A 99 -5.02 3.06 -12.27
N SER A 100 -4.65 1.84 -11.92
CA SER A 100 -3.78 1.58 -10.80
C SER A 100 -2.33 1.84 -11.22
N GLU A 101 -1.73 2.85 -10.60
CA GLU A 101 -0.30 3.16 -10.72
C GLU A 101 0.52 2.61 -9.53
N GLY A 102 -0.10 1.91 -8.58
CA GLY A 102 0.58 1.33 -7.42
C GLY A 102 1.15 2.37 -6.46
N ARG A 103 0.70 3.63 -6.56
CA ARG A 103 1.17 4.71 -5.69
C ARG A 103 0.60 4.59 -4.28
N PHE A 104 1.41 4.95 -3.30
CA PHE A 104 0.97 5.10 -1.91
C PHE A 104 1.66 6.28 -1.23
N CYS A 105 1.09 6.70 -0.10
CA CYS A 105 1.73 7.59 0.86
C CYS A 105 1.57 7.01 2.26
N ASN A 106 2.67 6.77 2.99
CA ASN A 106 2.63 6.31 4.37
C ASN A 106 3.18 7.37 5.31
N VAL A 107 2.46 7.63 6.41
CA VAL A 107 2.85 8.59 7.44
C VAL A 107 3.19 7.85 8.71
N PHE A 108 4.46 7.92 9.09
CA PHE A 108 5.00 7.32 10.31
C PHE A 108 5.22 8.40 11.36
N GLU A 109 4.87 8.13 12.62
CA GLU A 109 5.32 8.92 13.77
C GLU A 109 6.03 8.06 14.79
N PHE A 110 7.06 8.64 15.39
CA PHE A 110 7.96 7.95 16.32
C PHE A 110 7.75 8.39 17.77
N ARG A 111 8.08 7.49 18.69
CA ARG A 111 8.34 7.78 20.11
C ARG A 111 9.62 7.05 20.50
N GLY A 112 10.68 7.81 20.76
CA GLY A 112 12.01 7.21 20.88
C GLY A 112 12.41 6.57 19.56
N ASP A 113 12.81 5.30 19.60
CA ASP A 113 13.19 4.40 18.50
C ASP A 113 12.06 3.54 17.94
N LEU A 114 10.85 3.66 18.49
CA LEU A 114 9.69 2.88 18.06
C LEU A 114 8.69 3.73 17.26
N ILE A 115 8.02 3.09 16.31
CA ILE A 115 6.90 3.66 15.57
C ILE A 115 5.66 3.62 16.48
N ARG A 116 5.10 4.78 16.79
CA ARG A 116 3.85 4.90 17.55
C ARG A 116 2.62 5.11 16.65
N ARG A 117 2.83 5.44 15.38
CA ARG A 117 1.75 5.58 14.40
C ARG A 117 2.20 5.21 13.00
N VAL A 118 1.38 4.47 12.27
CA VAL A 118 1.52 4.22 10.83
C VAL A 118 0.18 4.38 10.12
N PHE A 119 0.04 5.45 9.35
CA PHE A 119 -1.15 5.67 8.52
C PHE A 119 -0.79 5.40 7.06
N ILE A 120 -1.49 4.45 6.46
CA ILE A 120 -1.24 3.95 5.11
C ILE A 120 -2.29 4.53 4.18
N TYR A 121 -1.84 5.21 3.13
CA TYR A 121 -2.69 5.77 2.08
C TYR A 121 -2.29 5.19 0.72
N VAL A 122 -2.66 3.93 0.50
CA VAL A 122 -2.71 3.34 -0.85
C VAL A 122 -4.07 3.65 -1.47
N ASP A 123 -4.16 3.67 -2.80
CA ASP A 123 -5.45 3.66 -3.49
C ASP A 123 -6.30 2.50 -2.96
N PRO A 124 -7.45 2.75 -2.29
CA PRO A 124 -8.31 1.66 -1.82
C PRO A 124 -8.76 0.75 -2.96
N ASP A 125 -8.79 1.23 -4.20
CA ASP A 125 -9.07 0.46 -5.41
C ASP A 125 -7.79 0.13 -6.20
N TYR A 126 -6.69 -0.23 -5.51
CA TYR A 126 -5.41 -0.58 -6.16
C TYR A 126 -5.49 -1.70 -7.21
N THR A 127 -6.58 -2.46 -7.29
CA THR A 127 -6.84 -3.47 -8.35
C THR A 127 -7.72 -2.95 -9.50
N SER A 128 -8.10 -1.69 -9.50
CA SER A 128 -9.01 -1.08 -10.48
C SER A 128 -10.36 -1.81 -10.56
N ALA A 129 -10.93 -2.24 -9.44
CA ALA A 129 -12.16 -3.03 -9.41
C ALA A 129 -13.44 -2.17 -9.44
N ASP A 130 -13.39 -0.90 -9.01
CA ASP A 130 -14.53 0.02 -8.97
C ASP A 130 -14.79 0.66 -10.35
N GLN A 131 -15.19 -0.19 -11.31
CA GLN A 131 -15.39 0.18 -12.71
C GLN A 131 -16.42 1.29 -12.92
N GLU A 132 -17.47 1.33 -12.08
CA GLU A 132 -18.48 2.39 -12.14
C GLU A 132 -17.88 3.75 -11.78
N ARG A 133 -17.14 3.82 -10.67
CA ARG A 133 -16.47 5.04 -10.24
C ARG A 133 -15.38 5.46 -11.22
N ILE A 134 -14.61 4.51 -11.74
CA ILE A 134 -13.62 4.75 -12.80
C ILE A 134 -14.28 5.39 -14.02
N ALA A 135 -15.42 4.85 -14.48
CA ALA A 135 -16.13 5.39 -15.64
C ALA A 135 -16.58 6.85 -15.39
N ILE A 136 -17.13 7.15 -14.22
CA ILE A 136 -17.54 8.52 -13.85
C ILE A 136 -16.37 9.50 -13.93
N PHE A 137 -15.23 9.17 -13.31
CA PHE A 137 -14.07 10.08 -13.28
C PHE A 137 -13.32 10.16 -14.61
N ARG A 138 -13.48 9.18 -15.48
CA ARG A 138 -13.04 9.25 -16.88
C ARG A 138 -14.03 9.98 -17.79
N GLY A 139 -15.15 10.48 -17.25
CA GLY A 139 -16.15 11.23 -18.01
C GLY A 139 -17.05 10.35 -18.88
N ASN A 140 -17.37 9.13 -18.44
CA ASN A 140 -18.16 8.14 -19.17
C ASN A 140 -17.63 7.86 -20.59
N GLN A 141 -16.32 7.97 -20.78
CA GLN A 141 -15.67 7.54 -22.02
C GLN A 141 -15.99 6.05 -22.21
N ARG A 142 -16.88 5.73 -23.16
CA ARG A 142 -17.01 4.36 -23.66
C ARG A 142 -15.62 3.95 -24.13
N ASN A 143 -15.01 2.96 -23.48
CA ASN A 143 -13.82 2.34 -24.02
C ASN A 143 -14.16 1.89 -25.44
N PRO A 144 -13.40 2.28 -26.49
CA PRO A 144 -13.54 1.67 -27.79
C PRO A 144 -13.05 0.24 -27.63
N ILE A 145 -13.96 -0.68 -27.29
CA ILE A 145 -13.71 -2.09 -27.47
C ILE A 145 -13.40 -2.24 -28.95
N VAL A 146 -12.17 -2.69 -29.19
CA VAL A 146 -11.64 -3.25 -30.42
C VAL A 146 -12.77 -3.86 -31.25
N ASP A 147 -13.12 -3.19 -32.34
CA ASP A 147 -13.95 -3.74 -33.40
C ASP A 147 -13.11 -4.81 -34.13
N VAL A 148 -13.02 -5.99 -33.54
CA VAL A 148 -12.69 -7.21 -34.29
C VAL A 148 -13.98 -7.71 -34.90
N SER A 149 -14.44 -6.99 -35.91
CA SER A 149 -15.33 -7.53 -36.93
C SER A 149 -14.62 -8.73 -37.59
N PRO A 150 -15.19 -9.94 -37.59
CA PRO A 150 -14.63 -11.04 -38.36
C PRO A 150 -14.80 -10.66 -39.83
N HIS A 151 -13.68 -10.50 -40.55
CA HIS A 151 -13.71 -10.48 -42.00
C HIS A 151 -14.35 -11.78 -42.48
N SER A 152 -15.58 -11.65 -42.95
CA SER A 152 -16.26 -12.64 -43.75
C SER A 152 -16.25 -12.16 -45.20
N SER A 153 -16.11 -13.13 -46.10
CA SER A 153 -16.13 -13.04 -47.57
C SER A 153 -14.77 -12.63 -48.19
N ASN A 154 -14.20 -13.35 -49.15
CA ASN A 154 -14.69 -14.41 -50.05
C ASN A 154 -13.50 -15.21 -50.57
#